data_AF-A0A9Q2PE38-F1
#
_entry.id   AF-A0A9Q2PE38-F1
#
_cell.length_a   1.000
_cell.length_b   1.000
_cell.length_c   1.000
_cell.angle_alpha   90.00
_cell.angle_beta   90.00
_cell.angle_gamma   90.00
#
_symmetry.space_group_name_H-M   'P 1'
#
loop_
_entity.id
_entity.type
_entity.pdbx_description
1 polymer ?
#
loop_
_entity_poly.entity_id
_entity_poly.type
_entity_poly.pdbx_seq_one_letter_code
_entity_poly.pdbx_strand_id
1 'polypeptide(L)'
;MTEIVSPVAGFTGDTVFGTTTIHFKDGVAEAKDVPEGVLAYLRSRGFTVDGKTIEQPAPPAPVDSREVTEEQVGTKVRDAAVDPRPEDFLAPVNAGKADPHGPKVVSPEVHATPEQVVRPGKVSDDAKVQDKAESDHAAEVLQGEPIAFDPTGHDVDEVNAYLDGADAAERERVLQAEADGKARKGILSGPHADSPKS
;
A
#
# COMPACT_ATOMS: atom_id res chain seq x y z
N MET A 1 -20.62 -3.29 44.92
CA MET A 1 -19.31 -3.94 44.75
C MET A 1 -19.56 -5.01 43.71
N THR A 2 -18.85 -4.94 42.60
CA THR A 2 -19.08 -5.80 41.44
C THR A 2 -18.05 -6.90 41.46
N GLU A 3 -18.51 -8.14 41.43
CA GLU A 3 -17.65 -9.33 41.37
C GLU A 3 -17.36 -9.64 39.90
N ILE A 4 -16.08 -9.79 39.56
CA ILE A 4 -15.61 -10.04 38.21
C ILE A 4 -14.73 -11.29 38.23
N VAL A 5 -15.15 -12.33 37.52
CA VAL A 5 -14.41 -13.60 37.42
C VAL A 5 -13.80 -13.72 36.04
N SER A 6 -12.50 -13.97 36.00
CA SER A 6 -11.70 -14.18 34.80
C SER A 6 -12.02 -15.55 34.16
N PRO A 7 -12.11 -15.63 32.82
CA PRO A 7 -12.19 -16.91 32.12
C PRO A 7 -10.87 -17.72 32.20
N VAL A 8 -9.76 -17.08 32.57
CA VAL A 8 -8.47 -17.73 32.77
C VAL A 8 -8.34 -18.16 34.23
N ALA A 9 -8.37 -19.47 34.46
CA ALA A 9 -8.24 -20.05 35.80
C ALA A 9 -6.93 -19.62 36.48
N GLY A 10 -7.01 -19.18 37.74
CA GLY A 10 -5.87 -18.78 38.55
C GLY A 10 -5.21 -17.45 38.18
N PHE A 11 -5.82 -16.66 37.27
CA PHE A 11 -5.26 -15.38 36.86
C PHE A 11 -5.11 -14.42 38.06
N THR A 12 -3.88 -13.96 38.29
CA THR A 12 -3.55 -13.01 39.36
C THR A 12 -2.75 -11.87 38.77
N GLY A 13 -3.21 -10.63 38.97
CA GLY A 13 -2.56 -9.45 38.43
C GLY A 13 -3.52 -8.28 38.22
N ASP A 14 -2.94 -7.16 37.83
CA ASP A 14 -3.67 -5.92 37.62
C ASP A 14 -4.01 -5.76 36.14
N THR A 15 -5.28 -5.48 35.85
CA THR A 15 -5.74 -5.17 34.49
C THR A 15 -6.26 -3.75 34.45
N VAL A 16 -5.70 -2.95 33.54
CA VAL A 16 -6.02 -1.52 33.41
C VAL A 16 -6.95 -1.30 32.21
N PHE A 17 -8.10 -0.70 32.47
CA PHE A 17 -9.09 -0.31 31.46
C PHE A 17 -9.28 1.21 31.52
N GLY A 18 -8.53 1.94 30.70
CA GLY A 18 -8.52 3.41 30.74
C GLY A 18 -8.04 3.92 32.10
N THR A 19 -8.93 4.54 32.88
CA THR A 19 -8.65 5.04 34.23
C THR A 19 -9.01 4.07 35.35
N THR A 20 -9.60 2.91 35.03
CA THR A 20 -10.04 1.91 36.00
C THR A 20 -9.04 0.76 36.07
N THR A 21 -8.48 0.50 37.24
CA THR A 21 -7.63 -0.68 37.49
C THR A 21 -8.43 -1.74 38.24
N ILE A 22 -8.40 -2.98 37.74
CA ILE A 22 -9.07 -4.13 38.35
C ILE A 22 -7.99 -5.11 38.82
N HIS A 23 -8.00 -5.40 40.12
CA HIS A 23 -7.03 -6.28 40.77
C HIS A 23 -7.61 -7.70 40.86
N PHE A 24 -7.05 -8.64 40.11
CA PHE A 24 -7.45 -10.04 40.15
C PHE A 24 -6.57 -10.84 41.11
N LYS A 25 -7.20 -11.72 41.88
CA LYS A 25 -6.55 -12.72 42.72
C LYS A 25 -7.23 -14.06 42.50
N ASP A 26 -6.46 -15.04 42.04
CA ASP A 26 -6.96 -16.40 41.75
C ASP A 26 -8.19 -16.42 40.83
N GLY A 27 -8.19 -15.54 39.82
CA GLY A 27 -9.26 -15.41 38.85
C GLY A 27 -10.45 -14.56 39.30
N VAL A 28 -10.47 -14.02 40.53
CA VAL A 28 -11.59 -13.20 41.04
C VAL A 28 -11.11 -11.79 41.38
N ALA A 29 -11.91 -10.79 41.02
CA ALA A 29 -11.71 -9.39 41.39
C ALA A 29 -12.99 -8.79 41.98
N GLU A 30 -12.83 -8.01 43.05
CA GLU A 30 -13.92 -7.19 43.59
C GLU A 30 -13.61 -5.72 43.28
N ALA A 31 -14.44 -5.10 42.45
CA ALA A 31 -14.22 -3.72 42.01
C ALA A 31 -15.40 -2.82 42.39
N LYS A 32 -15.09 -1.55 42.65
CA LYS A 32 -16.08 -0.51 42.97
C LYS A 32 -16.10 0.54 41.86
N ASP A 33 -17.28 1.06 41.55
CA ASP A 33 -17.48 2.18 40.62
C ASP A 33 -16.90 1.92 39.20
N VAL A 34 -16.95 0.67 38.74
CA VAL A 34 -16.51 0.30 37.39
C VAL A 34 -17.53 0.83 36.36
N PRO A 35 -17.10 1.57 35.33
CA PRO A 35 -18.01 2.07 34.30
C PRO A 35 -18.72 0.93 33.55
N GLU A 36 -19.99 1.12 33.20
CA GLU A 36 -20.79 0.08 32.50
C GLU A 36 -20.16 -0.34 31.15
N GLY A 37 -19.48 0.58 30.46
CA GLY A 37 -18.74 0.23 29.24
C GLY A 37 -17.62 -0.79 29.47
N VAL A 38 -16.94 -0.71 30.62
CA VAL A 38 -15.91 -1.68 31.01
C VAL A 38 -16.57 -3.01 31.39
N LEU A 39 -17.69 -2.99 32.12
CA LEU A 39 -18.44 -4.20 32.46
C LEU A 39 -18.98 -4.91 31.21
N ALA A 40 -19.51 -4.18 30.24
CA ALA A 40 -19.98 -4.73 28.97
C ALA A 40 -18.84 -5.35 28.15
N TYR A 41 -17.67 -4.71 28.11
CA TYR A 41 -16.47 -5.26 27.49
C TYR A 41 -16.01 -6.56 28.18
N LEU A 42 -15.97 -6.57 29.51
CA LEU A 42 -15.58 -7.77 30.26
C LEU A 42 -16.53 -8.93 29.97
N ARG A 43 -17.85 -8.69 29.99
CA ARG A 43 -18.84 -9.72 29.64
C ARG A 43 -18.67 -10.25 28.22
N SER A 44 -18.37 -9.38 27.24
CA SER A 44 -18.18 -9.81 25.84
C SER A 44 -16.88 -10.60 25.62
N ARG A 45 -15.91 -10.47 26.52
CA ARG A 45 -14.65 -11.22 26.52
C ARG A 45 -14.72 -12.50 27.38
N GLY A 46 -15.90 -12.86 27.86
CA GLY A 46 -16.14 -14.09 28.61
C GLY A 46 -15.87 -13.99 30.11
N PHE A 47 -15.69 -12.79 30.67
CA PHE A 47 -15.67 -12.61 32.12
C PHE A 47 -17.09 -12.71 32.67
N THR A 48 -17.22 -13.35 33.84
CA THR A 48 -18.48 -13.37 34.58
C THR A 48 -18.54 -12.11 35.43
N VAL A 49 -19.57 -11.29 35.26
CA VAL A 49 -19.76 -10.06 36.04
C VAL A 49 -21.05 -10.18 36.82
N ASP A 50 -20.99 -10.18 38.15
CA ASP A 50 -22.13 -10.37 39.06
C ASP A 50 -22.98 -11.61 38.68
N GLY A 51 -22.32 -12.72 38.38
CA GLY A 51 -22.96 -13.97 37.96
C GLY A 51 -23.59 -13.96 36.56
N LYS A 52 -23.43 -12.88 35.79
CA LYS A 52 -23.90 -12.76 34.40
C LYS A 52 -22.73 -12.85 33.44
N THR A 53 -22.77 -13.87 32.59
CA THR A 53 -21.88 -14.02 31.43
C THR A 53 -22.73 -13.85 30.18
N ILE A 54 -22.25 -13.07 29.21
CA ILE A 54 -22.86 -13.08 27.89
C ILE A 54 -22.29 -14.29 27.17
N GLU A 55 -23.13 -15.27 26.84
CA GLU A 55 -22.72 -16.37 25.97
C GLU A 55 -22.36 -15.78 24.61
N GLN A 56 -21.06 -15.75 24.29
CA GLN A 56 -20.63 -15.33 22.97
C GLN A 56 -21.16 -16.38 21.98
N PRO A 57 -21.93 -15.99 20.95
CA PRO A 57 -22.30 -16.93 19.92
C PRO A 57 -21.01 -17.52 19.35
N ALA A 58 -20.96 -18.85 19.23
CA ALA A 58 -19.81 -19.52 18.65
C ALA A 58 -19.47 -18.85 17.31
N PRO A 59 -18.19 -18.57 17.04
CA PRO A 59 -17.79 -18.08 15.73
C PRO A 59 -18.35 -19.05 14.68
N PRO A 60 -18.84 -18.54 13.54
CA PRO A 60 -19.34 -19.41 12.48
C PRO A 60 -18.26 -20.44 12.13
N ALA A 61 -18.69 -21.66 11.83
CA ALA A 61 -17.75 -22.69 11.37
C ALA A 61 -16.93 -22.14 10.19
N PRO A 62 -15.62 -22.44 10.12
CA PRO A 62 -14.82 -22.09 8.96
C PRO A 62 -15.50 -22.64 7.71
N VAL A 63 -15.72 -21.80 6.70
CA VAL A 63 -16.26 -22.24 5.42
C VAL A 63 -15.25 -23.20 4.79
N ASP A 64 -15.68 -24.41 4.41
CA ASP A 64 -14.81 -25.32 3.67
C ASP A 64 -14.45 -24.65 2.34
N SER A 65 -13.16 -24.47 2.08
CA SER A 65 -12.69 -23.85 0.83
C SER A 65 -13.14 -24.63 -0.42
N ARG A 66 -13.50 -25.91 -0.29
CA ARG A 66 -14.09 -26.71 -1.38
C ARG A 66 -15.57 -26.42 -1.64
N GLU A 67 -16.24 -25.78 -0.68
CA GLU A 67 -17.64 -25.35 -0.77
C GLU A 67 -17.77 -23.87 -1.15
N VAL A 68 -16.65 -23.13 -1.18
CA VAL A 68 -16.61 -21.75 -1.68
C VAL A 68 -16.82 -21.75 -3.19
N THR A 69 -17.96 -21.25 -3.64
CA THR A 69 -18.21 -20.93 -5.05
C THR A 69 -17.93 -19.46 -5.28
N GLU A 70 -17.06 -19.15 -6.25
CA GLU A 70 -16.88 -17.77 -6.70
C GLU A 70 -18.13 -17.30 -7.45
N GLU A 71 -18.92 -16.43 -6.82
CA GLU A 71 -20.02 -15.73 -7.48
C GLU A 71 -19.54 -14.35 -7.91
N GLN A 72 -19.41 -14.13 -9.22
CA GLN A 72 -19.16 -12.81 -9.77
C GLN A 72 -20.47 -11.99 -9.74
N VAL A 73 -20.70 -11.29 -8.63
CA VAL A 73 -21.84 -10.37 -8.50
C VAL A 73 -21.54 -9.08 -9.26
N GLY A 74 -22.25 -8.86 -10.36
CA GLY A 74 -22.14 -7.69 -11.23
C GLY A 74 -21.41 -7.95 -12.55
N THR A 75 -21.20 -6.90 -13.34
CA THR A 75 -20.49 -6.99 -14.61
C THR A 75 -19.04 -7.37 -14.36
N LYS A 76 -18.53 -8.38 -15.08
CA LYS A 76 -17.11 -8.74 -15.01
C LYS A 76 -16.27 -7.51 -15.35
N VAL A 77 -15.56 -6.99 -14.35
CA VAL A 77 -14.64 -5.86 -14.54
C VAL A 77 -13.54 -6.36 -15.47
N ARG A 78 -13.53 -5.84 -16.69
CA ARG A 78 -12.45 -6.07 -17.64
C ARG A 78 -11.44 -4.97 -17.44
N ASP A 79 -10.18 -5.34 -17.31
CA ASP A 79 -9.09 -4.38 -17.25
C ASP A 79 -8.69 -3.98 -18.68
N ALA A 80 -8.99 -2.73 -19.04
CA ALA A 80 -8.64 -2.18 -20.35
C ALA A 80 -7.12 -2.05 -20.55
N ALA A 81 -6.30 -2.07 -19.48
CA ALA A 81 -4.85 -2.13 -19.59
C ALA A 81 -4.34 -3.52 -20.01
N VAL A 82 -5.13 -4.58 -19.74
CA VAL A 82 -4.77 -5.98 -20.02
C VAL A 82 -5.37 -6.49 -21.33
N ASP A 83 -6.63 -6.17 -21.63
CA ASP A 83 -7.35 -6.62 -22.83
C ASP A 83 -8.11 -5.46 -23.50
N PRO A 84 -7.43 -4.51 -24.17
CA PRO A 84 -8.05 -3.29 -24.71
C PRO A 84 -9.01 -3.58 -25.86
N ARG A 85 -10.11 -2.84 -25.93
CA ARG A 85 -11.09 -2.85 -27.02
C ARG A 85 -11.23 -1.47 -27.65
N PRO A 86 -11.63 -1.38 -28.94
CA PRO A 86 -11.81 -0.10 -29.63
C PRO A 86 -12.78 0.87 -28.93
N GLU A 87 -13.77 0.34 -28.21
CA GLU A 87 -14.75 1.10 -27.45
C GLU A 87 -14.29 1.54 -26.04
N ASP A 88 -13.08 1.15 -25.60
CA ASP A 88 -12.56 1.59 -24.31
C ASP A 88 -12.15 3.06 -24.33
N PHE A 89 -12.62 3.79 -23.32
CA PHE A 89 -12.27 5.19 -23.15
C PHE A 89 -10.86 5.31 -22.55
N LEU A 90 -9.93 5.89 -23.31
CA LEU A 90 -8.56 6.22 -22.87
C LEU A 90 -7.77 5.03 -22.32
N ALA A 91 -7.90 3.85 -22.94
CA ALA A 91 -7.00 2.74 -22.63
C ALA A 91 -5.53 3.12 -22.95
N PRO A 92 -4.54 2.56 -22.23
CA PRO A 92 -3.13 2.79 -22.52
C PRO A 92 -2.81 2.49 -23.99
N VAL A 93 -2.04 3.36 -24.65
CA VAL A 93 -1.70 3.21 -26.08
C VAL A 93 -0.83 1.98 -26.35
N ASN A 94 -0.20 1.45 -25.31
CA ASN A 94 0.55 0.21 -25.31
C ASN A 94 -0.04 -0.87 -24.39
N ALA A 95 -1.34 -0.82 -24.10
CA ALA A 95 -2.07 -1.84 -23.36
C ALA A 95 -1.79 -3.25 -23.92
N GLY A 96 -1.59 -4.22 -23.03
CA GLY A 96 -1.19 -5.60 -23.36
C GLY A 96 0.25 -5.81 -23.87
N LYS A 97 1.04 -4.75 -24.09
CA LYS A 97 2.45 -4.84 -24.55
C LYS A 97 3.47 -4.58 -23.43
N ALA A 98 3.07 -3.87 -22.38
CA ALA A 98 3.85 -3.61 -21.17
C ALA A 98 3.11 -4.15 -19.94
N ASP A 99 3.85 -4.38 -18.83
CA ASP A 99 3.24 -4.73 -17.54
C ASP A 99 2.23 -3.64 -17.15
N PRO A 100 0.93 -3.95 -16.97
CA PRO A 100 -0.13 -2.97 -16.72
C PRO A 100 0.07 -2.11 -15.47
N HIS A 101 0.97 -2.51 -14.56
CA HIS A 101 1.34 -1.72 -13.38
C HIS A 101 2.81 -1.28 -13.37
N GLY A 102 3.53 -1.50 -14.48
CA GLY A 102 4.94 -1.14 -14.63
C GLY A 102 5.17 0.29 -15.16
N PRO A 103 6.39 0.84 -14.99
CA PRO A 103 6.71 2.20 -15.42
C PRO A 103 6.73 2.40 -16.94
N LYS A 104 6.52 1.32 -17.71
CA LYS A 104 6.51 1.33 -19.17
C LYS A 104 5.11 1.47 -19.77
N VAL A 105 4.05 1.54 -18.95
CA VAL A 105 2.68 1.78 -19.43
C VAL A 105 2.53 3.25 -19.83
N VAL A 106 1.98 3.50 -21.02
CA VAL A 106 1.70 4.84 -21.52
C VAL A 106 0.21 5.04 -21.56
N SER A 107 -0.31 5.76 -20.58
CA SER A 107 -1.71 6.18 -20.56
C SER A 107 -1.87 7.46 -21.36
N PRO A 108 -2.88 7.55 -22.25
CA PRO A 108 -3.30 8.85 -22.77
C PRO A 108 -3.87 9.66 -21.59
N GLU A 109 -3.05 10.55 -21.04
CA GLU A 109 -3.37 11.30 -19.84
C GLU A 109 -4.65 12.13 -20.04
N VAL A 110 -5.50 12.18 -19.00
CA VAL A 110 -6.72 13.00 -18.99
C VAL A 110 -6.34 14.45 -18.75
N HIS A 111 -5.92 15.20 -19.78
CA HIS A 111 -5.84 16.68 -19.76
C HIS A 111 -5.26 17.37 -18.49
N ALA A 112 -4.43 16.72 -17.67
CA ALA A 112 -4.10 17.16 -16.31
C ALA A 112 -2.60 17.29 -16.03
N THR A 113 -1.72 16.97 -16.98
CA THR A 113 -0.31 17.37 -16.92
C THR A 113 -0.13 18.74 -17.59
N PRO A 114 0.66 19.65 -16.99
CA PRO A 114 0.94 20.94 -17.62
C PRO A 114 1.75 20.73 -18.90
N GLU A 115 1.48 21.59 -19.89
CA GLU A 115 2.14 21.72 -21.20
C GLU A 115 3.06 20.55 -21.59
N GLN A 116 2.44 19.41 -21.91
CA GLN A 116 3.08 18.49 -22.85
C GLN A 116 3.46 19.34 -24.07
N VAL A 117 4.71 19.24 -24.53
CA VAL A 117 5.17 19.95 -25.72
C VAL A 117 4.25 19.52 -26.85
N VAL A 118 3.27 20.37 -27.20
CA VAL A 118 2.41 20.14 -28.35
C VAL A 118 3.35 19.96 -29.51
N ARG A 119 3.42 18.73 -30.06
CA ARG A 119 4.28 18.46 -31.20
C ARG A 119 3.86 19.41 -32.32
N PRO A 120 4.70 20.41 -32.68
CA PRO A 120 4.29 21.37 -33.69
C PRO A 120 4.21 20.64 -35.02
N GLY A 121 3.03 20.68 -35.66
CA GLY A 121 2.82 19.94 -36.90
C GLY A 121 1.37 19.94 -37.34
N LYS A 122 1.13 19.66 -38.62
CA LYS A 122 -0.22 19.49 -39.14
C LYS A 122 -0.79 18.17 -38.61
N VAL A 123 -1.93 18.24 -37.91
CA VAL A 123 -2.77 17.07 -37.60
C VAL A 123 -3.35 16.55 -38.90
N SER A 124 -3.20 15.25 -39.18
CA SER A 124 -3.72 14.63 -40.39
C SER A 124 -5.25 14.52 -40.35
N ASP A 125 -5.91 14.83 -41.47
CA ASP A 125 -7.36 14.60 -41.63
C ASP A 125 -7.71 13.10 -41.77
N ASP A 126 -6.71 12.26 -42.03
CA ASP A 126 -6.83 10.80 -42.03
C ASP A 126 -6.40 10.24 -40.66
N ALA A 127 -7.37 9.65 -39.95
CA ALA A 127 -7.20 9.06 -38.62
C ALA A 127 -6.11 7.97 -38.59
N LYS A 128 -5.96 7.14 -39.64
CA LYS A 128 -4.96 6.08 -39.66
C LYS A 128 -3.55 6.62 -39.75
N VAL A 129 -3.39 7.74 -40.45
CA VAL A 129 -2.11 8.43 -40.59
C VAL A 129 -1.74 9.11 -39.28
N GLN A 130 -2.72 9.74 -38.61
CA GLN A 130 -2.51 10.38 -37.31
C GLN A 130 -2.16 9.33 -36.23
N ASP A 131 -2.93 8.25 -36.13
CA ASP A 131 -2.73 7.17 -35.16
C ASP A 131 -1.36 6.50 -35.28
N LYS A 132 -0.93 6.24 -36.52
CA LYS A 132 0.43 5.72 -36.79
C LYS A 132 1.51 6.72 -36.35
N ALA A 133 1.35 8.00 -36.66
CA ALA A 133 2.34 9.01 -36.33
C ALA A 133 2.47 9.24 -34.81
N GLU A 134 1.37 9.15 -34.08
CA GLU A 134 1.34 9.21 -32.61
C GLU A 134 1.94 7.95 -31.99
N SER A 135 1.61 6.77 -32.52
CA SER A 135 2.17 5.50 -32.06
C SER A 135 3.69 5.40 -32.27
N ASP A 136 4.18 5.83 -33.43
CA ASP A 136 5.62 5.84 -33.74
C ASP A 136 6.37 6.81 -32.81
N HIS A 137 5.78 7.97 -32.52
CA HIS A 137 6.37 8.94 -31.59
C HIS A 137 6.36 8.45 -30.14
N ALA A 138 5.26 7.81 -29.70
CA ALA A 138 5.21 7.18 -28.39
C ALA A 138 6.28 6.09 -28.26
N ALA A 139 6.54 5.31 -29.32
CA ALA A 139 7.60 4.32 -29.33
C ALA A 139 9.01 4.95 -29.26
N GLU A 140 9.23 6.09 -29.91
CA GLU A 140 10.48 6.86 -29.82
C GLU A 140 10.72 7.39 -28.40
N VAL A 141 9.70 8.01 -27.78
CA VAL A 141 9.76 8.50 -26.39
C VAL A 141 10.04 7.35 -25.42
N LEU A 142 9.41 6.19 -25.64
CA LEU A 142 9.63 4.98 -24.84
C LEU A 142 11.01 4.32 -25.05
N GLN A 143 11.68 4.59 -26.17
CA GLN A 143 13.05 4.15 -26.45
C GLN A 143 14.10 5.14 -25.94
N GLY A 144 13.70 6.35 -25.52
CA GLY A 144 14.57 7.26 -24.80
C GLY A 144 15.12 6.58 -23.54
N GLU A 145 16.41 6.76 -23.27
CA GLU A 145 16.95 6.32 -21.99
C GLU A 145 16.11 6.92 -20.86
N PRO A 146 15.72 6.13 -19.85
CA PRO A 146 15.05 6.67 -18.68
C PRO A 146 15.88 7.83 -18.16
N ILE A 147 15.23 8.96 -17.88
CA ILE A 147 15.92 10.12 -17.32
C ILE A 147 16.58 9.64 -16.03
N ALA A 148 17.90 9.57 -16.04
CA ALA A 148 18.67 9.08 -14.91
C ALA A 148 18.35 9.95 -13.70
N PHE A 149 17.99 9.34 -12.57
CA PHE A 149 17.65 10.06 -11.35
C PHE A 149 18.82 10.96 -10.92
N ASP A 150 18.58 12.27 -10.80
CA ASP A 150 19.59 13.24 -10.39
C ASP A 150 19.39 13.58 -8.90
N PRO A 151 20.26 13.10 -8.00
CA PRO A 151 20.06 13.31 -6.57
C PRO A 151 20.18 14.79 -6.18
N THR A 152 20.77 15.66 -7.01
CA THR A 152 20.96 17.07 -6.67
C THR A 152 19.65 17.86 -6.60
N GLY A 153 18.61 17.43 -7.33
CA GLY A 153 17.28 18.04 -7.31
C GLY A 153 16.38 17.60 -6.14
N HIS A 154 16.78 16.58 -5.40
CA HIS A 154 15.96 15.91 -4.38
C HIS A 154 16.52 16.11 -2.97
N ASP A 155 15.68 15.96 -1.94
CA ASP A 155 16.13 15.96 -0.55
C ASP A 155 16.69 14.60 -0.11
N VAL A 156 17.17 14.50 1.13
CA VAL A 156 17.83 13.26 1.63
C VAL A 156 16.85 12.10 1.76
N ASP A 157 15.61 12.38 2.17
CA ASP A 157 14.61 11.34 2.41
C ASP A 157 14.09 10.81 1.07
N GLU A 158 13.88 11.68 0.10
CA GLU A 158 13.52 11.33 -1.28
C GLU A 158 14.61 10.49 -1.96
N VAL A 159 15.89 10.86 -1.79
CA VAL A 159 17.00 10.08 -2.37
C VAL A 159 17.11 8.71 -1.70
N ASN A 160 16.98 8.61 -0.37
CA ASN A 160 17.01 7.32 0.31
C ASN A 160 15.82 6.43 -0.08
N ALA A 161 14.61 7.00 -0.17
CA ALA A 161 13.43 6.29 -0.65
C ALA A 161 13.58 5.78 -2.10
N TYR A 162 14.28 6.54 -2.95
CA TYR A 162 14.63 6.10 -4.30
C TYR A 162 15.61 4.92 -4.28
N LEU A 163 16.66 5.00 -3.45
CA LEU A 163 17.69 3.97 -3.33
C LEU A 163 17.16 2.63 -2.76
N ASP A 164 16.13 2.69 -1.91
CA ASP A 164 15.42 1.52 -1.37
C ASP A 164 14.87 0.60 -2.48
N GLY A 165 14.35 1.19 -3.55
CA GLY A 165 13.74 0.48 -4.68
C GLY A 165 14.66 0.27 -5.89
N ALA A 166 15.81 0.95 -5.93
CA ALA A 166 16.75 0.89 -7.05
C ALA A 166 17.44 -0.49 -7.16
N ASP A 167 17.95 -0.84 -8.34
CA ASP A 167 18.83 -2.00 -8.47
C ASP A 167 20.28 -1.65 -8.08
N ALA A 168 21.17 -2.64 -8.08
CA ALA A 168 22.56 -2.42 -7.65
C ALA A 168 23.34 -1.45 -8.57
N ALA A 169 23.10 -1.51 -9.88
CA ALA A 169 23.79 -0.65 -10.84
C ALA A 169 23.30 0.81 -10.70
N GLU A 170 21.99 0.98 -10.51
CA GLU A 170 21.40 2.29 -10.32
C GLU A 170 21.76 2.91 -8.97
N ARG A 171 21.78 2.12 -7.89
CA ARG A 171 22.29 2.58 -6.58
C ARG A 171 23.73 3.08 -6.67
N GLU A 172 24.61 2.32 -7.33
CA GLU A 172 26.01 2.70 -7.50
C GLU A 172 26.13 4.02 -8.26
N ARG A 173 25.38 4.19 -9.36
CA ARG A 173 25.34 5.44 -10.14
C ARG A 173 24.85 6.63 -9.31
N VAL A 174 23.75 6.46 -8.56
CA VAL A 174 23.17 7.56 -7.74
C VAL A 174 24.11 7.94 -6.60
N LEU A 175 24.75 6.98 -5.93
CA LEU A 175 25.75 7.26 -4.90
C LEU A 175 26.98 7.96 -5.46
N GLN A 176 27.44 7.57 -6.65
CA GLN A 176 28.54 8.24 -7.35
C GLN A 176 28.15 9.68 -7.75
N ALA A 177 26.96 9.87 -8.31
CA ALA A 177 26.46 11.20 -8.65
C ALA A 177 26.29 12.11 -7.41
N GLU A 178 25.85 11.54 -6.29
CA GLU A 178 25.78 12.26 -5.02
C GLU A 178 27.19 12.60 -4.50
N ALA A 179 28.15 11.69 -4.61
CA ALA A 179 29.55 11.91 -4.21
C ALA A 179 30.24 13.00 -5.06
N ASP A 180 29.96 13.03 -6.36
CA ASP A 180 30.48 14.05 -7.28
C ASP A 180 29.75 15.41 -7.15
N GLY A 181 28.54 15.39 -6.57
CA GLY A 181 27.67 16.55 -6.37
C GLY A 181 27.73 17.13 -4.95
N LYS A 182 26.61 17.01 -4.22
CA LYS A 182 26.44 17.64 -2.89
C LYS A 182 27.12 16.87 -1.75
N ALA A 183 27.49 15.62 -1.99
CA ALA A 183 28.17 14.72 -1.06
C ALA A 183 27.54 14.64 0.34
N ARG A 184 26.21 14.53 0.40
CA ARG A 184 25.48 14.54 1.68
C ARG A 184 25.73 13.25 2.45
N LYS A 185 26.15 13.39 3.71
CA LYS A 185 26.45 12.26 4.61
C LYS A 185 25.24 11.35 4.85
N GLY A 186 24.03 11.88 4.89
CA GLY A 186 22.80 11.09 5.07
C GLY A 186 22.51 10.10 3.94
N ILE A 187 23.18 10.26 2.79
CA ILE A 187 23.09 9.37 1.63
C ILE A 187 24.36 8.52 1.51
N LEU A 188 25.54 9.16 1.52
CA LEU A 188 26.85 8.48 1.35
C LEU A 188 27.29 7.61 2.53
N SER A 189 26.74 7.85 3.72
CA SER A 189 26.93 6.99 4.90
C SER A 189 25.60 6.50 5.46
N GLY A 190 24.56 6.52 4.61
CA GLY A 190 23.21 6.12 4.93
C GLY A 190 23.00 4.60 4.83
N PRO A 191 21.74 4.13 4.95
CA PRO A 191 21.38 2.71 4.93
C PRO A 191 21.71 1.99 3.61
N HIS A 192 21.94 2.74 2.53
CA HIS A 192 22.24 2.21 1.20
C HIS A 192 23.70 2.43 0.79
N ALA A 193 24.54 2.99 1.66
CA ALA A 193 25.96 3.10 1.39
C ALA A 193 26.56 1.69 1.37
N ASP A 194 27.15 1.30 0.24
CA ASP A 194 27.92 0.07 0.19
C ASP A 194 29.01 0.12 1.27
N SER A 195 29.02 -0.89 2.15
CA SER A 195 30.06 -1.01 3.17
C SER A 195 31.42 -0.97 2.48
N PRO A 196 32.40 -0.22 3.01
CA PRO A 196 33.69 -0.07 2.36
C PRO A 196 34.27 -1.46 2.10
N LYS A 197 34.54 -1.78 0.84
CA LYS A 197 35.36 -2.95 0.49
C LYS A 197 36.73 -2.73 1.16
N SER A 198 36.96 -3.51 2.22
CA SER A 198 38.23 -3.61 2.95
C SER A 198 39.38 -3.99 2.03
#